data_AF-A0A947FJ37-F1
#
_entry.id   AF-A0A947FJ37-F1
#
_cell.length_a   1.000
_cell.length_b   1.000
_cell.length_c   1.000
_cell.angle_alpha   90.00
_cell.angle_beta   90.00
_cell.angle_gamma   90.00
#
_symmetry.space_group_name_H-M   'P 1'
#
loop_
_entity.id
_entity.type
_entity.pdbx_description
1 polymer ?
#
loop_
_entity_poly.entity_id
_entity_poly.type
_entity_poly.pdbx_seq_one_letter_code
_entity_poly.pdbx_strand_id
1 'polypeptide(L)'
;ELASIEGFDEELGEELQNRAKEALDRQEAAHREARRELGVEDDLAELPHLSEAMLVTLGMAGLKTLDDVADLATDELIAKKREAPRRRNNADGPPMRRDRPMREQDKGGVLGEYSLTEEQGNEIIMAARAHWFEDEEEAPAAAEATETQEAADADSTQ
;
A
#
# COMPACT_ATOMS: atom_id res chain seq x y z
N GLU A 1 -4.74 12.88 30.28
CA GLU A 1 -4.32 11.91 31.31
C GLU A 1 -5.56 11.30 31.92
N LEU A 2 -5.64 9.97 32.06
CA LEU A 2 -6.85 9.28 32.53
C LEU A 2 -7.17 9.61 34.01
N ALA A 3 -6.17 10.00 34.79
CA ALA A 3 -6.29 10.39 36.20
C ALA A 3 -7.10 11.68 36.46
N SER A 4 -7.46 12.45 35.42
CA SER A 4 -8.33 13.62 35.55
C SER A 4 -9.83 13.28 35.44
N ILE A 5 -10.17 12.02 35.19
CA ILE A 5 -11.55 11.52 35.15
C ILE A 5 -11.97 11.12 36.57
N GLU A 6 -13.10 11.65 37.05
CA GLU A 6 -13.64 11.33 38.37
C GLU A 6 -13.83 9.81 38.53
N GLY A 7 -13.08 9.20 39.46
CA GLY A 7 -13.11 7.76 39.71
C GLY A 7 -12.04 6.92 38.99
N PHE A 8 -11.11 7.55 38.25
CA PHE A 8 -9.90 6.88 37.73
C PHE A 8 -8.67 7.29 38.55
N ASP A 9 -8.09 6.33 39.26
CA ASP A 9 -6.75 6.49 39.82
C ASP A 9 -5.67 6.10 38.79
N GLU A 10 -4.41 6.45 39.10
CA GLU A 10 -3.26 6.21 38.23
C GLU A 10 -3.04 4.70 37.99
N GLU A 11 -3.21 3.88 39.03
CA GLU A 11 -3.07 2.42 38.97
C GLU A 11 -4.10 1.78 38.02
N LEU A 12 -5.38 2.16 38.11
CA LEU A 12 -6.43 1.71 37.21
C LEU A 12 -6.22 2.20 35.78
N GLY A 13 -5.74 3.45 35.63
CA GLY A 13 -5.38 4.01 34.33
C GLY A 13 -4.26 3.22 33.65
N GLU A 14 -3.22 2.87 34.39
CA GLU A 14 -2.10 2.03 33.90
C GLU A 14 -2.57 0.61 33.55
N GLU A 15 -3.35 -0.03 34.42
CA GLU A 15 -3.88 -1.38 34.18
C GLU A 15 -4.76 -1.44 32.91
N LEU A 16 -5.62 -0.44 32.70
CA LEU A 16 -6.46 -0.39 31.51
C LEU A 16 -5.66 -0.14 30.23
N GLN A 17 -4.63 0.70 30.29
CA GLN A 17 -3.71 0.87 29.16
C GLN A 17 -2.92 -0.41 28.86
N ASN A 18 -2.46 -1.11 29.90
CA ASN A 18 -1.75 -2.38 29.74
C ASN A 18 -2.65 -3.44 29.10
N ARG A 19 -3.89 -3.59 29.58
CA ARG A 19 -4.88 -4.47 28.96
C ARG A 19 -5.18 -4.09 27.50
N ALA A 20 -5.26 -2.79 27.19
CA ALA A 20 -5.48 -2.33 25.83
C ALA A 20 -4.31 -2.73 24.91
N LYS A 21 -3.05 -2.55 25.37
CA LYS A 21 -1.85 -2.99 24.64
C LYS A 21 -1.85 -4.50 24.42
N GLU A 22 -2.09 -5.28 25.47
CA GLU A 22 -2.17 -6.75 25.35
C GLU A 22 -3.28 -7.23 24.41
N ALA A 23 -4.37 -6.47 24.29
CA ALA A 23 -5.44 -6.77 23.34
C ALA A 23 -5.02 -6.46 21.90
N LEU A 24 -4.32 -5.35 21.67
CA LEU A 24 -3.76 -4.98 20.37
C LEU A 24 -2.69 -5.99 19.93
N ASP A 25 -1.76 -6.35 20.82
CA ASP A 25 -0.70 -7.33 20.51
C ASP A 25 -1.28 -8.70 20.13
N ARG A 26 -2.32 -9.15 20.84
CA ARG A 26 -3.04 -10.39 20.49
C ARG A 26 -3.75 -10.28 19.15
N GLN A 27 -4.32 -9.12 18.82
CA GLN A 27 -4.97 -8.90 17.54
C GLN A 27 -3.94 -8.92 16.40
N GLU A 28 -2.79 -8.25 16.57
CA GLU A 28 -1.70 -8.27 15.60
C GLU A 28 -1.13 -9.68 15.40
N ALA A 29 -0.93 -10.43 16.48
CA ALA A 29 -0.49 -11.82 16.39
C ALA A 29 -1.48 -12.69 15.61
N ALA A 30 -2.78 -12.54 15.85
CA ALA A 30 -3.81 -13.26 15.11
C ALA A 30 -3.83 -12.89 13.62
N HIS A 31 -3.65 -11.61 13.28
CA HIS A 31 -3.54 -11.18 11.89
C HIS A 31 -2.28 -11.73 11.22
N ARG A 32 -1.15 -11.77 11.94
CA ARG A 32 0.10 -12.37 11.43
C ARG A 32 -0.04 -13.86 11.15
N GLU A 33 -0.74 -14.59 12.02
CA GLU A 33 -1.07 -16.01 11.79
C GLU A 33 -1.96 -16.16 10.55
N ALA A 34 -3.05 -15.39 10.46
CA ALA A 34 -3.96 -15.41 9.32
C ALA A 34 -3.24 -15.05 8.00
N ARG A 35 -2.33 -14.08 8.02
CA ARG A 35 -1.49 -13.70 6.86
C ARG A 35 -0.70 -14.89 6.35
N ARG A 36 -0.02 -15.61 7.25
CA ARG A 36 0.77 -16.81 6.91
C ARG A 36 -0.10 -17.96 6.43
N GLU A 37 -1.27 -18.17 7.02
CA GLU A 37 -2.23 -19.19 6.56
C GLU A 37 -2.75 -18.90 5.15
N LEU A 38 -2.93 -17.63 4.80
CA LEU A 38 -3.30 -17.21 3.45
C LEU A 38 -2.13 -17.35 2.45
N GLY A 39 -0.90 -17.57 2.93
CA GLY A 39 0.31 -17.73 2.12
C GLY A 39 0.85 -16.41 1.59
N VAL A 40 0.60 -15.30 2.29
CA VAL A 40 1.18 -13.99 1.97
C VAL A 40 2.64 -14.00 2.43
N GLU A 41 3.55 -13.59 1.55
CA GLU A 41 4.99 -13.59 1.79
C GLU A 41 5.38 -12.60 2.89
N ASP A 42 6.53 -12.87 3.54
CA ASP A 42 7.05 -12.01 4.60
C ASP A 42 7.57 -10.69 4.05
N ASP A 43 8.07 -10.65 2.82
CA ASP A 43 8.60 -9.45 2.16
C ASP A 43 7.53 -8.35 2.01
N LEU A 44 6.25 -8.73 1.82
CA LEU A 44 5.15 -7.78 1.82
C LEU A 44 4.97 -7.08 3.18
N ALA A 45 5.34 -7.73 4.28
CA ALA A 45 5.25 -7.13 5.61
C ALA A 45 6.33 -6.07 5.86
N GLU A 46 7.37 -6.01 5.03
CA GLU A 46 8.43 -5.00 5.10
C GLU A 46 8.08 -3.70 4.36
N LEU A 47 7.02 -3.72 3.54
CA LEU A 47 6.57 -2.54 2.80
C LEU A 47 6.03 -1.45 3.75
N PRO A 48 6.28 -0.17 3.42
CA PRO A 48 5.85 0.95 4.26
C PRO A 48 4.31 1.05 4.31
N HIS A 49 3.79 1.59 5.42
CA HIS A 49 2.36 1.86 5.65
C HIS A 49 1.43 0.64 5.67
N LEU A 50 1.94 -0.58 5.54
CA LEU A 50 1.14 -1.80 5.65
C LEU A 50 1.11 -2.30 7.10
N SER A 51 -0.09 -2.65 7.56
CA SER A 51 -0.31 -3.35 8.83
C SER A 51 -0.63 -4.82 8.59
N GLU A 52 -0.49 -5.67 9.60
CA GLU A 52 -0.83 -7.10 9.51
C GLU A 52 -2.29 -7.32 9.06
N ALA A 53 -3.22 -6.47 9.51
CA ALA A 53 -4.62 -6.52 9.08
C ALA A 53 -4.78 -6.20 7.58
N MET A 54 -3.96 -5.30 7.03
CA MET A 54 -3.96 -4.94 5.61
C MET A 54 -3.33 -6.06 4.76
N LEU A 55 -2.30 -6.73 5.28
CA LEU A 55 -1.71 -7.89 4.61
C LEU A 55 -2.68 -9.06 4.52
N VAL A 56 -3.50 -9.27 5.56
CA VAL A 56 -4.58 -10.26 5.53
C VAL A 56 -5.60 -9.92 4.43
N THR A 57 -5.98 -8.64 4.26
CA THR A 57 -6.93 -8.25 3.20
C THR A 57 -6.34 -8.40 1.80
N LEU A 58 -5.06 -8.10 1.60
CA LEU A 58 -4.33 -8.42 0.36
C LEU A 58 -4.35 -9.93 0.08
N GLY A 59 -4.02 -10.76 1.07
CA GLY A 59 -4.04 -12.22 0.94
C GLY A 59 -5.41 -12.80 0.59
N MET A 60 -6.49 -12.24 1.15
CA MET A 60 -7.87 -12.60 0.80
C MET A 60 -8.24 -12.19 -0.63
N ALA A 61 -7.65 -11.12 -1.15
CA ALA A 61 -7.80 -10.70 -2.55
C ALA A 61 -6.91 -11.50 -3.52
N GLY A 62 -6.05 -12.39 -3.00
CA GLY A 62 -5.14 -13.21 -3.79
C GLY A 62 -3.80 -12.52 -4.11
N LEU A 63 -3.52 -11.37 -3.50
CA LEU A 63 -2.27 -10.62 -3.65
C LEU A 63 -1.32 -11.06 -2.53
N LYS A 64 -0.37 -11.93 -2.85
CA LYS A 64 0.45 -12.65 -1.87
C LYS A 64 1.94 -12.37 -1.99
N THR A 65 2.39 -11.88 -3.13
CA THR A 65 3.81 -11.61 -3.43
C THR A 65 4.05 -10.13 -3.72
N LEU A 66 5.32 -9.72 -3.73
CA LEU A 66 5.71 -8.38 -4.17
C LEU A 66 5.31 -8.10 -5.62
N ASP A 67 5.40 -9.10 -6.51
CA ASP A 67 4.94 -9.04 -7.90
C ASP A 67 3.46 -8.68 -8.00
N ASP A 68 2.61 -9.38 -7.23
CA ASP A 68 1.16 -9.16 -7.25
C ASP A 68 0.80 -7.71 -6.91
N VAL A 69 1.54 -7.11 -5.97
CA VAL A 69 1.33 -5.71 -5.55
C VAL A 69 1.98 -4.73 -6.53
N ALA A 70 3.15 -5.06 -7.09
CA ALA A 70 3.87 -4.22 -8.05
C ALA A 70 3.10 -4.00 -9.37
N ASP A 71 2.30 -4.99 -9.75
CA ASP A 71 1.43 -4.94 -10.93
C ASP A 71 0.21 -4.02 -10.75
N LEU A 72 -0.14 -3.64 -9.53
CA LEU A 72 -1.30 -2.77 -9.27
C LEU A 72 -1.01 -1.31 -9.62
N ALA A 73 -2.07 -0.60 -10.02
CA ALA A 73 -2.11 0.85 -9.96
C ALA A 73 -2.49 1.35 -8.56
N THR A 74 -2.07 2.57 -8.20
CA THR A 74 -2.41 3.20 -6.91
C THR A 74 -3.92 3.20 -6.64
N ASP A 75 -4.74 3.51 -7.65
CA ASP A 75 -6.20 3.50 -7.52
C ASP A 75 -6.76 2.10 -7.25
N GLU A 76 -6.18 1.05 -7.83
CA GLU A 76 -6.60 -0.34 -7.58
C GLU A 76 -6.26 -0.78 -6.15
N LEU A 77 -5.28 -0.15 -5.53
CA LEU A 77 -4.93 -0.37 -4.14
C LEU A 77 -5.86 0.42 -3.19
N ILE A 78 -6.05 1.73 -3.39
CA ILE A 78 -6.63 2.60 -2.35
C ILE A 78 -7.99 3.25 -2.69
N ALA A 79 -8.48 3.14 -3.93
CA ALA A 79 -9.65 3.92 -4.34
C ALA A 79 -10.87 3.64 -3.46
N LYS A 80 -11.47 4.68 -2.89
CA LYS A 80 -12.68 4.52 -2.08
C LYS A 80 -13.83 4.06 -2.96
N LYS A 81 -14.59 3.09 -2.47
CA LYS A 81 -15.83 2.65 -3.11
C LYS A 81 -16.75 3.85 -3.28
N ARG A 82 -17.02 4.21 -4.53
CA ARG A 82 -17.93 5.32 -4.83
C ARG A 82 -19.34 4.89 -4.41
N GLU A 83 -19.88 5.50 -3.38
CA GLU A 83 -21.30 5.34 -3.07
C GLU A 83 -22.10 5.85 -4.27
N ALA A 84 -22.88 4.96 -4.89
CA ALA A 84 -23.82 5.35 -5.93
C ALA A 84 -24.67 6.51 -5.40
N PRO A 85 -24.93 7.56 -6.19
CA PRO A 85 -25.66 8.72 -5.70
C PRO A 85 -26.98 8.25 -5.11
N ARG A 86 -27.12 8.38 -3.78
CA ARG A 86 -28.38 8.15 -3.07
C ARG A 86 -29.39 8.96 -3.85
N ARG A 87 -30.38 8.27 -4.45
CA ARG A 87 -31.41 8.89 -5.28
C ARG A 87 -31.83 10.18 -4.59
N ARG A 88 -31.49 11.34 -5.18
CA ARG A 88 -32.25 12.55 -4.88
C ARG A 88 -33.66 12.15 -5.33
N ASN A 89 -34.60 12.05 -4.41
CA ASN A 89 -36.01 11.80 -4.73
C ASN A 89 -36.60 13.02 -5.44
N ASN A 90 -35.98 13.47 -6.54
CA ASN A 90 -36.57 14.43 -7.45
C ASN A 90 -37.64 13.67 -8.22
N ALA A 91 -38.90 13.91 -7.87
CA ALA A 91 -40.06 13.36 -8.56
C ALA A 91 -40.08 13.72 -10.07
N ASP A 92 -39.35 14.77 -10.48
CA ASP A 92 -39.32 15.32 -11.84
C ASP A 92 -38.01 15.04 -12.62
N GLY A 93 -37.11 14.21 -12.11
CA GLY A 93 -35.88 13.84 -12.83
C GLY A 93 -36.10 12.73 -13.86
N PRO A 94 -35.46 12.77 -15.06
CA PRO A 94 -35.60 11.69 -16.02
C PRO A 94 -35.15 10.35 -15.40
N PRO A 95 -35.92 9.25 -15.60
CA PRO A 95 -35.58 7.97 -14.98
C PRO A 95 -34.21 7.52 -15.46
N MET A 96 -33.32 7.15 -14.53
CA MET A 96 -32.06 6.52 -14.88
C MET A 96 -32.34 5.35 -15.82
N ARG A 97 -31.59 5.25 -16.91
CA ARG A 97 -31.60 4.08 -17.77
C ARG A 97 -31.28 2.88 -16.88
N ARG A 98 -32.27 2.00 -16.66
CA ARG A 98 -32.18 0.85 -15.74
C ARG A 98 -31.04 -0.10 -16.11
N ASP A 99 -30.58 -0.01 -17.36
CA ASP A 99 -29.58 -0.90 -17.95
C ASP A 99 -28.21 -0.20 -18.11
N ARG A 100 -27.78 0.63 -17.16
CA ARG A 100 -26.35 0.98 -17.10
C ARG A 100 -25.64 -0.18 -16.39
N PRO A 101 -24.75 -0.92 -17.05
CA PRO A 101 -23.94 -1.90 -16.34
C PRO A 101 -23.19 -1.17 -15.23
N MET A 102 -23.26 -1.70 -14.01
CA MET A 102 -22.48 -1.22 -12.86
C MET A 102 -21.03 -1.16 -13.35
N ARG A 103 -20.43 0.03 -13.36
CA ARG A 103 -19.09 0.15 -13.94
C ARG A 103 -18.14 -0.62 -13.04
N GLU A 104 -17.26 -1.41 -13.64
CA GLU A 104 -16.23 -2.14 -12.91
C GLU A 104 -15.41 -1.24 -11.97
N GLN A 105 -15.27 0.03 -12.37
CA GLN A 105 -14.68 1.15 -11.62
C GLN A 105 -15.36 1.48 -10.28
N ASP A 106 -16.56 0.96 -10.00
CA ASP A 106 -17.29 1.23 -8.74
C ASP A 106 -16.97 0.19 -7.64
N LYS A 107 -16.09 -0.79 -7.88
CA LYS A 107 -15.72 -1.82 -6.90
C LYS A 107 -14.82 -1.28 -5.77
N GLY A 108 -14.11 -0.18 -5.99
CA GLY A 108 -13.10 0.36 -5.06
C GLY A 108 -11.81 -0.46 -5.09
N GLY A 109 -10.73 0.10 -4.54
CA GLY A 109 -9.46 -0.58 -4.38
C GLY A 109 -9.46 -1.55 -3.20
N VAL A 110 -8.52 -2.51 -3.21
CA VAL A 110 -8.45 -3.61 -2.23
C VAL A 110 -8.32 -3.11 -0.79
N LEU A 111 -7.54 -2.04 -0.60
CA LEU A 111 -7.33 -1.37 0.69
C LEU A 111 -8.17 -0.08 0.83
N GLY A 112 -9.20 0.11 0.01
CA GLY A 112 -10.02 1.32 0.00
C GLY A 112 -10.76 1.61 1.32
N GLU A 113 -10.89 0.61 2.20
CA GLU A 113 -11.47 0.77 3.55
C GLU A 113 -10.50 1.45 4.54
N TYR A 114 -9.19 1.28 4.36
CA TYR A 114 -8.15 1.75 5.29
C TYR A 114 -7.83 3.24 5.16
N SER A 115 -8.47 3.95 4.23
CA SER A 115 -8.32 5.40 4.03
C SER A 115 -6.87 5.87 3.87
N LEU A 116 -6.03 5.06 3.23
CA LEU A 116 -4.68 5.46 2.80
C LEU A 116 -4.74 6.69 1.88
N THR A 117 -3.72 7.55 1.98
CA THR A 117 -3.54 8.65 1.03
C THR A 117 -2.99 8.16 -0.30
N GLU A 118 -3.15 8.96 -1.36
CA GLU A 118 -2.57 8.68 -2.68
C GLU A 118 -1.04 8.58 -2.63
N GLU A 119 -0.40 9.40 -1.79
CA GLU A 119 1.03 9.35 -1.53
C GLU A 119 1.45 8.03 -0.88
N GLN A 120 0.75 7.59 0.19
CA GLN A 120 1.03 6.30 0.83
C GLN A 120 0.80 5.12 -0.12
N GLY A 121 -0.27 5.16 -0.90
CA GLY A 121 -0.54 4.16 -1.92
C GLY A 121 0.57 4.11 -2.98
N ASN A 122 1.04 5.26 -3.45
CA ASN A 122 2.14 5.34 -4.40
C ASN A 122 3.45 4.82 -3.79
N GLU A 123 3.76 5.17 -2.54
CA GLU A 123 4.94 4.65 -1.83
C GLU A 123 4.91 3.13 -1.71
N ILE A 124 3.76 2.53 -1.39
CA ILE A 124 3.59 1.07 -1.34
C ILE A 124 3.89 0.45 -2.72
N ILE A 125 3.30 0.98 -3.80
CA ILE A 125 3.49 0.45 -5.16
C ILE A 125 4.93 0.61 -5.63
N MET A 126 5.56 1.75 -5.33
CA MET A 126 6.96 2.01 -5.69
C MET A 126 7.92 1.13 -4.90
N ALA A 127 7.70 0.95 -3.59
CA ALA A 127 8.48 0.06 -2.75
C ALA A 127 8.31 -1.40 -3.18
N ALA A 128 7.10 -1.82 -3.55
CA ALA A 128 6.88 -3.12 -4.16
C ALA A 128 7.71 -3.23 -5.43
N ARG A 129 7.59 -2.32 -6.41
CA ARG A 129 8.38 -2.37 -7.67
C ARG A 129 9.90 -2.33 -7.50
N ALA A 130 10.41 -1.78 -6.39
CA ALA A 130 11.84 -1.74 -6.13
C ALA A 130 12.47 -3.15 -6.11
N HIS A 131 11.70 -4.19 -5.76
CA HIS A 131 12.20 -5.57 -5.79
C HIS A 131 12.62 -6.04 -7.20
N TRP A 132 12.09 -5.45 -8.27
CA TRP A 132 12.54 -5.73 -9.64
C TRP A 132 13.90 -5.10 -9.99
N PHE A 133 14.39 -4.21 -9.14
CA PHE A 133 15.64 -3.47 -9.34
C PHE A 133 16.71 -3.80 -8.29
N GLU A 134 16.37 -4.49 -7.19
CA GLU A 134 17.35 -4.91 -6.16
C GLU A 134 18.40 -5.90 -6.70
N ASP A 135 18.06 -6.71 -7.70
CA ASP A 135 19.01 -7.60 -8.39
C ASP A 135 19.99 -6.86 -9.33
N GLU A 136 19.78 -5.56 -9.60
CA GLU A 136 20.65 -4.77 -10.48
C GLU A 136 21.73 -3.96 -9.71
N GLU A 137 21.67 -3.96 -8.37
CA GLU A 137 22.58 -3.19 -7.51
C GLU A 137 23.82 -4.00 -7.03
N GLU A 138 24.01 -5.22 -7.54
CA GLU A 138 25.28 -5.99 -7.42
C GLU A 138 26.02 -6.16 -8.76
N ALA A 139 25.82 -5.21 -9.69
CA ALA A 139 26.75 -5.02 -10.81
C ALA A 139 27.88 -4.06 -10.39
N PRO A 140 29.16 -4.49 -10.35
CA PRO A 140 30.22 -3.58 -9.96
C PRO A 140 30.32 -2.46 -11.00
N ALA A 141 30.30 -1.23 -10.52
CA ALA A 141 30.76 -0.06 -11.26
C ALA A 141 32.20 -0.28 -11.73
N ALA A 142 32.37 -0.88 -12.90
CA ALA A 142 33.67 -1.09 -13.52
C ALA A 142 33.58 -0.83 -15.03
N ALA A 143 34.14 0.33 -15.38
CA ALA A 143 34.73 0.65 -16.67
C ALA A 143 33.80 0.93 -17.86
N GLU A 144 33.36 2.18 -17.97
CA GLU A 144 33.50 2.93 -19.24
C GLU A 144 34.01 4.35 -18.95
N ALA A 145 35.30 4.43 -18.60
CA ALA A 145 36.10 5.63 -18.80
C ALA A 145 37.21 5.28 -19.79
N THR A 146 36.97 5.49 -21.07
CA THR A 146 38.07 5.65 -22.05
C THR A 146 37.60 6.59 -23.16
N GLU A 147 37.70 7.88 -22.85
CA GLU A 147 37.76 8.97 -23.81
C GLU A 147 39.03 8.74 -24.66
N THR A 148 38.90 8.01 -25.77
CA THR A 148 39.99 7.86 -26.74
C THR A 148 39.97 9.10 -27.62
N GLN A 149 40.82 10.04 -27.24
CA GLN A 149 41.23 11.20 -28.01
C GLN A 149 41.83 10.73 -29.34
N GLU A 150 41.03 10.74 -30.41
CA GLU A 150 41.50 10.48 -31.77
C GLU A 150 42.08 11.79 -32.35
N ALA A 151 43.37 11.74 -32.65
CA ALA A 151 44.14 12.82 -33.25
C ALA A 151 43.63 13.12 -34.67
N ALA A 152 43.35 14.39 -34.97
CA ALA A 152 43.23 14.89 -36.33
C ALA A 152 44.32 15.94 -36.59
N ASP A 153 45.34 15.44 -37.30
CA ASP A 153 46.24 16.09 -38.25
C ASP A 153 46.99 17.37 -37.89
N ALA A 154 48.30 17.16 -37.78
CA ALA A 154 49.30 18.12 -38.21
C ALA A 154 49.21 18.33 -39.74
N ASP A 155 48.97 19.55 -40.18
CA ASP A 155 49.56 20.04 -41.42
C ASP A 155 50.10 21.46 -41.19
N SER A 156 51.43 21.54 -41.24
CA SER A 156 52.22 22.76 -41.16
C SER A 156 53.16 22.73 -42.37
N THR A 157 53.31 23.89 -43.03
CA THR A 157 54.23 24.20 -44.15
C THR A 157 53.57 24.01 -45.52
N GLN A 158 53.35 25.03 -46.35
CA GLN A 158 54.26 26.11 -46.77
C GLN A 158 53.49 27.33 -47.30
#